data_AF-A0A416RRM5-F1
#
_entry.id   AF-A0A416RRM5-F1
#
_cell.length_a   1.000
_cell.length_b   1.000
_cell.length_c   1.000
_cell.angle_alpha   90.00
_cell.angle_beta   90.00
_cell.angle_gamma   90.00
#
_symmetry.space_group_name_H-M   'P 1'
#
loop_
_entity.id
_entity.type
_entity.pdbx_description
1 polymer ?
#
loop_
_entity_poly.entity_id
_entity_poly.type
_entity_poly.pdbx_seq_one_letter_code
_entity_poly.pdbx_strand_id
1 'polypeptide(L)'
;MNVFEAVKQSVTTRQAAEHYGIRVGRNGMACCPFHNDKTPSMKLDRRYHCFGCGADGDVIDFAAALYGLGKKEAAVQLAQDFGLSYEDWKPPGKVKKPKPRQKSQEEQFQEAKSRCFRILADYLHLLRAWRKDYAPHSPEEAFHPRFVEALQKQDQVEYLLDVLL
;
A
#
# COMPACT_ATOMS: atom_id res chain seq x y z
N MET A 1 -19.72 -12.65 -19.79
CA MET A 1 -18.67 -11.68 -20.11
C MET A 1 -18.30 -10.90 -18.86
N ASN A 2 -17.05 -11.05 -18.42
CA ASN A 2 -16.54 -10.32 -17.26
C ASN A 2 -16.22 -8.85 -17.61
N VAL A 3 -15.97 -8.01 -16.60
CA VAL A 3 -15.73 -6.57 -16.80
C VAL A 3 -14.51 -6.27 -17.71
N PHE A 4 -13.46 -7.09 -17.65
CA PHE A 4 -12.26 -6.89 -18.46
C PHE A 4 -12.55 -7.15 -19.94
N GLU A 5 -13.28 -8.23 -20.23
CA GLU A 5 -13.71 -8.57 -21.60
C GLU A 5 -14.64 -7.50 -22.15
N ALA A 6 -15.64 -7.08 -21.36
CA ALA A 6 -16.61 -6.06 -21.76
C ALA A 6 -15.90 -4.77 -22.20
N VAL A 7 -14.98 -4.28 -21.38
CA VAL A 7 -14.21 -3.06 -21.68
C VAL A 7 -13.30 -3.26 -22.89
N LYS A 8 -12.52 -4.34 -22.95
CA LYS A 8 -11.56 -4.56 -24.05
C LYS A 8 -12.22 -4.75 -25.41
N GLN A 9 -13.44 -5.28 -25.44
CA GLN A 9 -14.21 -5.47 -26.67
C GLN A 9 -14.85 -4.16 -27.13
N SER A 10 -15.38 -3.37 -26.20
CA SER A 10 -16.22 -2.20 -26.50
C SER A 10 -15.48 -0.85 -26.54
N VAL A 11 -14.35 -0.71 -25.84
CA VAL A 11 -13.66 0.59 -25.69
C VAL A 11 -12.22 0.49 -26.15
N THR A 12 -11.83 1.42 -27.02
CA THR A 12 -10.45 1.60 -27.47
C THR A 12 -9.71 2.59 -26.56
N THR A 13 -8.38 2.50 -26.53
CA THR A 13 -7.59 3.46 -25.74
C THR A 13 -7.74 4.88 -26.26
N ARG A 14 -7.91 5.05 -27.58
CA ARG A 14 -8.23 6.35 -28.18
C ARG A 14 -9.53 6.95 -27.62
N GLN A 15 -10.62 6.19 -27.60
CA GLN A 15 -11.91 6.66 -27.08
C GLN A 15 -11.82 7.05 -25.61
N ALA A 16 -11.14 6.23 -24.80
CA ALA A 16 -10.89 6.55 -23.39
C ALA A 16 -10.08 7.85 -23.23
N ALA A 17 -9.00 8.03 -24.00
CA ALA A 17 -8.19 9.23 -23.95
C ALA A 17 -8.98 10.49 -24.33
N GLU A 18 -9.76 10.43 -25.42
CA GLU A 18 -10.63 11.54 -25.85
C GLU A 18 -11.69 11.87 -24.78
N HIS A 19 -12.30 10.84 -24.18
CA HIS A 19 -13.26 11.01 -23.07
C HIS A 19 -12.65 11.69 -21.84
N TYR A 20 -11.39 11.37 -21.51
CA TYR A 20 -10.65 11.97 -20.40
C TYR A 20 -10.01 13.33 -20.74
N GLY A 21 -10.34 13.93 -21.89
CA GLY A 21 -9.90 15.27 -22.27
C GLY A 21 -8.52 15.34 -22.91
N ILE A 22 -7.91 14.20 -23.27
CA ILE A 22 -6.65 14.16 -24.02
C ILE A 22 -6.96 14.39 -25.50
N ARG A 23 -6.36 15.44 -26.07
CA ARG A 23 -6.52 15.75 -27.49
C ARG A 23 -5.73 14.77 -28.34
N VAL A 24 -6.45 13.94 -29.10
CA VAL A 24 -5.87 12.97 -30.02
C VAL A 24 -5.96 13.49 -31.46
N GLY A 25 -4.82 13.57 -32.14
CA GLY A 25 -4.75 13.98 -33.54
C GLY A 25 -5.45 12.99 -34.48
N ARG A 26 -5.69 13.42 -35.73
CA ARG A 26 -6.27 12.54 -36.77
C ARG A 26 -5.42 11.28 -37.01
N ASN A 27 -4.10 11.42 -36.90
CA ASN A 27 -3.14 10.32 -36.99
C ASN A 27 -3.08 9.46 -35.73
N GLY A 28 -3.91 9.68 -34.71
CA GLY A 28 -3.90 8.92 -33.46
C GLY A 28 -2.75 9.29 -32.52
N MET A 29 -2.04 10.39 -32.75
CA MET A 29 -0.96 10.84 -31.87
C MET A 29 -1.49 11.83 -30.82
N ALA A 30 -0.97 11.74 -29.60
CA ALA A 30 -1.25 12.66 -28.49
C ALA A 30 0.01 12.92 -27.65
N CYS A 31 0.02 14.02 -26.90
CA CYS A 31 1.03 14.22 -25.86
C CYS A 31 0.80 13.19 -24.75
N CYS A 32 1.88 12.55 -24.30
CA CYS A 32 1.80 11.52 -23.28
C CYS A 32 1.48 12.14 -21.91
N PRO A 33 0.43 11.67 -21.19
CA PRO A 33 0.13 12.14 -19.85
C PRO A 33 1.06 11.56 -18.76
N PHE A 34 1.88 10.55 -19.09
CA PHE A 34 2.71 9.83 -18.12
C PHE A 34 4.11 10.41 -17.96
N HIS A 35 4.47 11.43 -18.74
CA HIS A 35 5.70 12.20 -18.55
C HIS A 35 5.49 13.65 -19.02
N ASN A 36 6.46 14.52 -18.75
CA ASN A 36 6.39 15.92 -19.19
C ASN A 36 6.64 16.04 -20.70
N ASP A 37 5.58 15.85 -21.48
CA ASP A 37 5.64 15.80 -22.94
C ASP A 37 5.12 17.09 -23.59
N LYS A 38 5.92 17.70 -24.45
CA LYS A 38 5.57 18.91 -25.20
C LYS A 38 5.18 18.64 -26.66
N THR A 39 5.50 17.45 -27.18
CA THR A 39 5.33 17.09 -28.58
C THR A 39 4.66 15.72 -28.67
N PRO A 40 3.57 15.53 -29.42
CA PRO A 40 2.84 14.26 -29.44
C PRO A 40 3.73 13.03 -29.63
N SER A 41 3.96 12.27 -28.56
CA SER A 41 4.85 11.09 -28.55
C SER A 41 4.12 9.77 -28.29
N MET A 42 2.82 9.82 -27.97
CA MET A 42 1.99 8.66 -27.69
C MET A 42 1.07 8.35 -28.87
N LYS A 43 1.14 7.11 -29.37
CA LYS A 43 0.20 6.56 -30.33
C LYS A 43 -0.97 5.90 -29.60
N LEU A 44 -2.19 6.28 -29.97
CA LEU A 44 -3.45 5.80 -29.41
C LEU A 44 -4.33 5.19 -30.51
N ASP A 45 -4.62 3.91 -30.36
CA ASP A 45 -5.61 3.18 -31.16
C ASP A 45 -6.42 2.26 -30.23
N ARG A 46 -6.49 0.94 -30.47
CA ARG A 46 -7.03 -0.01 -29.47
C ARG A 46 -6.15 -0.08 -28.23
N ARG A 47 -4.83 -0.03 -28.41
CA ARG A 47 -3.79 0.01 -27.37
C ARG A 47 -3.09 1.37 -27.40
N TYR A 48 -2.27 1.64 -26.39
CA TYR A 48 -1.38 2.81 -26.39
C TYR A 48 0.08 2.39 -26.36
N HIS A 49 0.91 3.21 -26.99
CA HIS A 49 2.36 3.14 -26.88
C HIS A 49 2.95 4.54 -26.90
N CYS A 50 3.84 4.86 -25.97
CA CYS A 50 4.55 6.11 -25.91
C CYS A 50 6.02 5.93 -26.31
N PHE A 51 6.41 6.51 -27.45
CA PHE A 51 7.80 6.43 -27.94
C PHE A 51 8.80 7.23 -27.09
N GLY A 52 8.33 8.21 -26.31
CA GLY A 52 9.20 9.02 -25.43
C GLY A 52 9.61 8.34 -24.11
N CYS A 53 8.66 7.73 -23.39
CA CYS A 53 8.90 7.11 -22.08
C CYS A 53 8.77 5.58 -22.05
N GLY A 54 8.37 4.95 -23.16
CA GLY A 54 8.19 3.50 -23.26
C GLY A 54 6.89 2.95 -22.63
N ALA A 55 6.03 3.81 -22.08
CA ALA A 55 4.74 3.37 -21.54
C ALA A 55 3.89 2.69 -22.62
N ASP A 56 3.39 1.49 -22.34
CA ASP A 56 2.65 0.64 -23.27
C ASP A 56 1.55 -0.12 -22.52
N GLY A 57 0.43 -0.39 -23.18
CA GLY A 57 -0.64 -1.18 -22.57
C GLY A 57 -1.93 -1.17 -23.36
N ASP A 58 -2.96 -1.79 -22.79
CA ASP A 58 -4.32 -1.67 -23.30
C ASP A 58 -5.09 -0.51 -22.63
N VAL A 59 -6.36 -0.37 -22.97
CA VAL A 59 -7.22 0.71 -22.45
C VAL A 59 -7.36 0.68 -20.91
N ILE A 60 -7.29 -0.50 -20.31
CA ILE A 60 -7.39 -0.67 -18.85
C ILE A 60 -6.06 -0.28 -18.19
N ASP A 61 -4.93 -0.70 -18.76
CA ASP A 61 -3.62 -0.26 -18.30
C ASP A 61 -3.47 1.27 -18.39
N PHE A 62 -4.00 1.87 -19.45
CA PHE A 62 -4.00 3.31 -19.65
C PHE A 62 -4.78 4.05 -18.55
N ALA A 63 -6.04 3.65 -18.30
CA ALA A 63 -6.87 4.26 -17.27
C ALA A 63 -6.29 4.02 -15.87
N ALA A 64 -5.73 2.84 -15.61
CA ALA A 64 -5.07 2.51 -14.36
C ALA A 64 -3.88 3.43 -14.08
N ALA A 65 -3.01 3.64 -15.08
CA ALA A 65 -1.86 4.54 -14.96
C ALA A 65 -2.29 6.01 -14.81
N LEU A 66 -3.32 6.44 -15.55
CA LEU A 66 -3.79 7.82 -15.54
C LEU A 66 -4.38 8.24 -14.20
N TYR A 67 -5.10 7.34 -13.52
CA TYR A 67 -5.78 7.62 -12.25
C TYR A 67 -5.11 7.00 -11.01
N GLY A 68 -4.02 6.26 -11.18
CA GLY A 68 -3.34 5.58 -10.07
C GLY A 68 -4.16 4.45 -9.45
N LEU A 69 -4.91 3.71 -10.27
CA LEU A 69 -5.87 2.68 -9.84
C LEU A 69 -5.34 1.26 -10.04
N GLY A 70 -5.92 0.30 -9.31
CA GLY A 70 -5.75 -1.11 -9.65
C GLY A 70 -6.46 -1.48 -10.95
N LYS A 71 -5.98 -2.50 -11.69
CA LYS A 71 -6.55 -2.89 -12.99
C LYS A 71 -8.07 -3.17 -12.95
N LYS A 72 -8.55 -3.81 -11.88
CA LYS A 72 -9.98 -4.09 -11.70
C LYS A 72 -10.79 -2.82 -11.50
N GLU A 73 -10.28 -1.88 -10.73
CA GLU A 73 -10.94 -0.58 -10.48
C GLU A 73 -10.99 0.24 -11.77
N ALA A 74 -9.89 0.29 -12.51
CA ALA A 74 -9.84 0.94 -13.83
C ALA A 74 -10.83 0.33 -14.83
N ALA A 75 -10.97 -1.01 -14.86
CA ALA A 75 -11.95 -1.69 -15.70
C ALA A 75 -13.40 -1.32 -15.31
N VAL A 76 -13.70 -1.29 -14.01
CA VAL A 76 -15.04 -0.90 -13.51
C VAL A 76 -15.33 0.56 -13.83
N GLN A 77 -14.36 1.47 -13.67
CA GLN A 77 -14.52 2.87 -14.02
C GLN A 77 -14.77 3.05 -15.52
N LEU A 78 -13.96 2.41 -16.38
CA LEU A 78 -14.19 2.42 -17.83
C LEU A 78 -15.58 1.87 -18.20
N ALA A 79 -16.04 0.80 -17.54
CA ALA A 79 -17.39 0.29 -17.77
C ALA A 79 -18.48 1.29 -17.37
N GLN A 80 -18.28 2.03 -16.28
CA GLN A 80 -19.22 3.08 -15.84
C GLN A 80 -19.23 4.28 -16.77
N ASP A 81 -18.05 4.81 -17.12
CA ASP A 81 -17.89 5.99 -17.97
C ASP A 81 -18.46 5.78 -19.38
N PHE A 82 -18.39 4.54 -19.88
CA PHE A 82 -18.90 4.16 -21.19
C PHE A 82 -20.25 3.42 -21.15
N GLY A 83 -20.89 3.30 -19.98
CA GLY A 83 -22.21 2.68 -19.84
C GLY A 83 -22.28 1.20 -20.24
N LEU A 84 -21.20 0.43 -20.02
CA LEU A 84 -21.11 -0.99 -20.37
C LEU A 84 -21.71 -1.87 -19.27
N SER A 85 -22.54 -2.83 -19.69
CA SER A 85 -23.05 -3.89 -18.82
C SER A 85 -22.13 -5.12 -18.87
N TYR A 86 -21.97 -5.80 -17.73
CA TYR A 86 -21.21 -7.05 -17.58
C TYR A 86 -21.88 -7.94 -16.51
N GLU A 87 -21.56 -9.24 -16.45
CA GLU A 87 -22.29 -10.20 -15.61
C GLU A 87 -22.28 -9.87 -14.10
N ASP A 88 -21.25 -9.20 -13.62
CA ASP A 88 -21.11 -8.72 -12.24
C ASP A 88 -21.52 -7.24 -12.05
N TRP A 89 -22.17 -6.62 -13.04
CA TRP A 89 -22.54 -5.20 -12.98
C TRP A 89 -23.68 -5.00 -11.98
N LYS A 90 -23.39 -4.29 -10.89
CA LYS A 90 -24.38 -3.76 -9.96
C LYS A 90 -24.36 -2.23 -10.06
N PRO A 91 -25.53 -1.56 -10.15
CA PRO A 91 -25.59 -0.10 -10.19
C PRO A 91 -24.86 0.50 -8.98
N PRO A 92 -24.23 1.69 -9.10
CA PRO A 92 -23.39 2.24 -8.04
C PRO A 92 -24.24 2.70 -6.85
N GLY A 93 -24.60 1.76 -5.99
CA GLY A 93 -24.93 2.05 -4.59
C GLY A 93 -23.62 2.36 -3.87
N LYS A 94 -23.61 3.40 -3.03
CA LYS A 94 -22.47 3.76 -2.15
C LYS A 94 -21.74 2.49 -1.70
N VAL A 95 -20.51 2.28 -2.19
CA VAL A 95 -19.66 1.18 -1.73
C VAL A 95 -19.49 1.38 -0.24
N LYS A 96 -20.26 0.63 0.56
CA LYS A 96 -19.93 0.44 1.96
C LYS A 96 -18.58 -0.26 1.91
N LYS A 97 -17.49 0.49 2.12
CA LYS A 97 -16.18 -0.10 2.43
C LYS A 97 -16.48 -1.23 3.42
N PRO A 98 -16.05 -2.48 3.17
CA PRO A 98 -16.26 -3.53 4.14
C PRO A 98 -15.80 -2.97 5.48
N LYS A 99 -16.70 -2.92 6.47
CA LYS A 99 -16.33 -2.42 7.80
C LYS A 99 -15.12 -3.26 8.20
N PRO A 100 -13.98 -2.63 8.56
CA PRO A 100 -12.82 -3.40 9.01
C PRO A 100 -13.32 -4.35 10.09
N ARG A 101 -12.99 -5.64 9.96
CA ARG A 101 -13.40 -6.68 10.92
C ARG A 101 -13.06 -6.14 12.31
N GLN A 102 -14.08 -5.96 13.14
CA GLN A 102 -13.87 -5.60 14.54
C GLN A 102 -13.19 -6.80 15.18
N LYS A 103 -11.94 -6.61 15.62
CA LYS A 103 -11.21 -7.63 16.38
C LYS A 103 -12.04 -7.98 17.61
N SER A 104 -12.18 -9.27 17.92
CA SER A 104 -12.83 -9.70 19.16
C SER A 104 -12.06 -9.16 20.37
N GLN A 105 -12.71 -9.10 21.54
CA GLN A 105 -12.01 -8.70 22.77
C GLN A 105 -10.80 -9.62 23.05
N GLU A 106 -10.95 -10.92 22.74
CA GLU A 106 -9.86 -11.89 22.86
C GLU A 106 -8.70 -11.59 21.90
N GLU A 107 -8.98 -11.31 20.62
CA GLU A 107 -7.94 -10.96 19.64
C GLU A 107 -7.20 -9.67 20.05
N GLN A 108 -7.92 -8.67 20.57
CA GLN A 108 -7.34 -7.43 21.08
C GLN A 108 -6.45 -7.69 22.31
N PHE A 109 -6.92 -8.56 23.22
CA PHE A 109 -6.16 -8.95 24.40
C PHE A 109 -4.88 -9.70 24.02
N GLN A 110 -4.95 -10.65 23.10
CA GLN A 110 -3.78 -11.41 22.62
C GLN A 110 -2.75 -10.52 21.91
N GLU A 111 -3.22 -9.54 21.12
CA GLU A 111 -2.34 -8.56 20.48
C GLU A 111 -1.68 -7.64 21.51
N ALA A 112 -2.41 -7.19 22.52
CA ALA A 112 -1.85 -6.41 23.62
C ALA A 112 -0.83 -7.23 24.43
N LYS A 113 -1.14 -8.50 24.75
CA LYS A 113 -0.24 -9.44 25.41
C LYS A 113 1.06 -9.60 24.62
N SER A 114 0.95 -9.86 23.31
CA SER A 114 2.09 -10.00 22.39
C SER A 114 2.92 -8.73 22.28
N ARG A 115 2.26 -7.56 22.25
CA ARG A 115 2.95 -6.26 22.23
C ARG A 115 3.73 -6.02 23.52
N CYS A 116 3.13 -6.27 24.69
CA CYS A 116 3.79 -6.14 25.98
C CYS A 116 4.99 -7.06 26.09
N PHE A 117 4.83 -8.33 25.70
CA PHE A 117 5.92 -9.31 25.70
C PHE A 117 7.12 -8.82 24.88
N ARG A 118 6.88 -8.36 23.63
CA ARG A 118 7.96 -7.85 22.77
C ARG A 118 8.71 -6.68 23.40
N ILE A 119 7.98 -5.69 23.93
CA ILE A 119 8.59 -4.51 24.56
C ILE A 119 9.44 -4.92 25.78
N LEU A 120 8.92 -5.81 26.62
CA LEU A 120 9.64 -6.29 27.80
C LEU A 120 10.86 -7.12 27.41
N ALA A 121 10.79 -7.92 26.35
CA ALA A 121 11.91 -8.70 25.85
C ALA A 121 13.03 -7.79 25.31
N ASP A 122 12.67 -6.76 24.54
CA ASP A 122 13.61 -5.75 24.06
C ASP A 122 14.27 -5.00 25.23
N TYR A 123 13.49 -4.62 26.24
CA TYR A 123 14.01 -3.96 27.44
C TYR A 123 14.93 -4.88 28.25
N LEU A 124 14.56 -6.15 28.44
CA LEU A 124 15.42 -7.13 29.11
C LEU A 124 16.76 -7.31 28.40
N HIS A 125 16.75 -7.33 27.07
CA HIS A 125 17.98 -7.39 26.29
C HIS A 125 18.88 -6.18 26.57
N LEU A 126 18.31 -4.97 26.62
CA LEU A 126 19.04 -3.76 26.99
C LEU A 126 19.57 -3.81 28.42
N LEU A 127 18.77 -4.25 29.40
CA LEU A 127 19.20 -4.35 30.79
C LEU A 127 20.38 -5.33 30.94
N ARG A 128 20.33 -6.48 30.26
CA ARG A 128 21.43 -7.46 30.25
C ARG A 128 22.70 -6.89 29.64
N ALA A 129 22.59 -6.15 28.53
CA ALA A 129 23.72 -5.47 27.93
C ALA A 129 24.27 -4.40 28.88
N TRP A 130 23.41 -3.55 29.44
CA TRP A 130 23.82 -2.45 30.31
C TRP A 130 24.49 -2.92 31.60
N ARG A 131 24.02 -4.03 32.17
CA ARG A 131 24.65 -4.65 33.34
C ARG A 131 26.10 -5.03 33.07
N LYS A 132 26.41 -5.46 31.84
CA LYS A 132 27.77 -5.85 31.44
C LYS A 132 28.61 -4.63 31.04
N ASP A 133 28.06 -3.79 30.17
CA ASP A 133 28.84 -2.74 29.49
C ASP A 133 29.10 -1.51 30.37
N TYR A 134 28.24 -1.26 31.37
CA TYR A 134 28.38 -0.13 32.30
C TYR A 134 28.77 -0.57 33.72
N ALA A 135 29.27 -1.80 33.88
CA ALA A 135 29.76 -2.27 35.17
C ALA A 135 30.97 -1.40 35.63
N PRO A 136 31.01 -0.99 36.91
CA PRO A 136 32.16 -0.26 37.44
C PRO A 136 33.39 -1.17 37.41
N HIS A 137 34.54 -0.60 37.02
CA HIS A 137 35.80 -1.33 36.91
C HIS A 137 36.60 -1.31 38.22
N SER A 138 36.24 -0.43 39.15
CA SER A 138 36.79 -0.39 40.51
C SER A 138 35.70 -0.09 41.56
N PRO A 139 35.89 -0.46 42.83
CA PRO A 139 34.94 -0.16 43.92
C PRO A 139 34.75 1.32 44.21
N GLU A 140 35.68 2.17 43.78
CA GLU A 140 35.70 3.61 44.02
C GLU A 140 34.97 4.41 42.91
N GLU A 141 34.65 3.75 41.79
CA GLU A 141 33.97 4.35 40.65
C GLU A 141 32.46 4.55 40.94
N ALA A 142 31.96 5.75 40.64
CA ALA A 142 30.54 6.04 40.77
C ALA A 142 29.71 5.20 39.78
N PHE A 143 28.61 4.60 40.24
CA PHE A 143 27.80 3.73 39.40
C PHE A 143 27.07 4.51 38.31
N HIS A 144 27.25 4.04 37.07
CA HIS A 144 26.54 4.60 35.93
C HIS A 144 25.01 4.36 36.06
N PRO A 145 24.15 5.33 35.76
CA PRO A 145 22.69 5.19 35.92
C PRO A 145 22.09 3.95 35.24
N ARG A 146 22.56 3.62 34.03
CA ARG A 146 22.10 2.41 33.30
C ARG A 146 22.49 1.09 33.98
N PHE A 147 23.64 1.06 34.67
CA PHE A 147 24.05 -0.10 35.45
C PHE A 147 23.14 -0.28 36.67
N VAL A 148 22.84 0.82 37.37
CA VAL A 148 21.90 0.82 38.50
C VAL A 148 20.51 0.37 38.05
N GLU A 149 20.00 0.91 36.95
CA GLU A 149 18.70 0.52 36.39
C GLU A 149 18.67 -0.97 36.02
N ALA A 150 19.73 -1.47 35.37
CA ALA A 150 19.86 -2.88 35.05
C ALA A 150 19.75 -3.78 36.29
N LEU A 151 20.46 -3.44 37.37
CA LEU A 151 20.37 -4.19 38.62
C LEU A 151 18.99 -4.12 39.28
N GLN A 152 18.30 -2.99 39.19
CA GLN A 152 17.01 -2.79 39.85
C GLN A 152 15.84 -3.40 39.08
N LYS A 153 15.94 -3.49 37.75
CA LYS A 153 14.80 -3.81 36.89
C LYS A 153 14.86 -5.19 36.24
N GLN A 154 16.04 -5.81 36.13
CA GLN A 154 16.20 -7.06 35.39
C GLN A 154 15.27 -8.16 35.91
N ASP A 155 15.32 -8.48 37.21
CA ASP A 155 14.52 -9.56 37.80
C ASP A 155 13.00 -9.29 37.69
N GLN A 156 12.60 -8.01 37.83
CA GLN A 156 11.20 -7.60 37.67
C GLN A 156 10.73 -7.83 36.23
N VAL A 157 11.54 -7.49 35.24
CA VAL A 157 11.20 -7.66 33.82
C VAL A 157 11.17 -9.13 33.44
N GLU A 158 12.10 -9.95 33.95
CA GLU A 158 12.10 -11.40 33.77
C GLU A 158 10.81 -12.03 34.33
N TYR A 159 10.41 -11.66 35.55
CA TYR A 159 9.14 -12.09 36.13
C TYR A 159 7.92 -11.70 35.26
N LEU A 160 7.88 -10.45 34.77
CA LEU A 160 6.77 -9.99 33.93
C LEU A 160 6.71 -10.74 32.59
N LEU A 161 7.86 -11.12 32.02
CA LEU A 161 7.90 -11.93 30.81
C LEU A 161 7.37 -13.34 31.06
N ASP A 162 7.73 -13.98 32.18
CA ASP A 162 7.23 -15.30 32.55
C ASP A 162 5.71 -15.33 32.74
N VAL A 163 5.13 -14.26 33.29
CA VAL A 163 3.67 -14.10 33.44
C VAL A 163 2.97 -13.96 32.08
N LEU A 164 3.67 -13.44 31.06
CA LEU A 164 3.14 -13.21 29.73
C LEU A 164 3.40 -14.35 28.75
N LEU A 165 4.06 -15.45 29.16
CA LEU A 165 4.10 -16.70 28.39
C LEU A 165 2.77 -17.44 28.58
#